data_AF-A0A833XMX8-F1
#
_entry.id   AF-A0A833XMX8-F1
#
_cell.length_a   1.000
_cell.length_b   1.000
_cell.length_c   1.000
_cell.angle_alpha   90.00
_cell.angle_beta   90.00
_cell.angle_gamma   90.00
#
_symmetry.space_group_name_H-M   'P 1'
#
loop_
_entity.id
_entity.type
_entity.pdbx_description
1 polymer ?
#
loop_
_entity_poly.entity_id
_entity_poly.type
_entity_poly.pdbx_seq_one_letter_code
_entity_poly.pdbx_strand_id
1 'polypeptide(L)'
;MGAELLPNNNYSNEAGELKLDADADAPLILGLQPAALVDHVARVDWSLLDQIPGERGGSIPVSIEELEHILSELRSHILASPNDLLPMKTLAGGSVANTIRGLSAGFGVSCGIIGAYGDDEQGQLFVSNMSSNGVNLSRLRMKKGHTVCLPG
;
A
#
# COMPACT_ATOMS: atom_id res chain seq x y z
N MET A 1 40.57 -9.37 14.34
CA MET A 1 40.03 -8.00 14.19
C MET A 1 38.63 -8.03 14.78
N GLY A 2 38.44 -7.28 15.85
CA GLY A 2 37.37 -7.48 16.83
C GLY A 2 35.98 -7.08 16.32
N ALA A 3 34.98 -7.85 16.74
CA ALA A 3 33.58 -7.47 16.65
C ALA A 3 33.30 -6.42 17.74
N GLU A 4 32.92 -5.22 17.32
CA GLU A 4 32.52 -4.16 18.24
C GLU A 4 31.05 -4.35 18.63
N LEU A 5 30.81 -4.38 19.94
CA LEU A 5 29.51 -4.57 20.58
C LEU A 5 28.66 -3.30 20.41
N LEU A 6 27.42 -3.46 19.95
CA LEU A 6 26.43 -2.38 19.93
C LEU A 6 26.06 -1.99 21.38
N PRO A 7 25.99 -0.69 21.72
CA PRO A 7 25.65 -0.27 23.07
C PRO A 7 24.18 -0.52 23.38
N ASN A 8 24.00 -1.29 24.45
CA ASN A 8 22.74 -1.61 25.11
C ASN A 8 22.30 -0.38 25.93
N ASN A 9 21.31 0.37 25.47
CA ASN A 9 20.78 1.53 26.21
C ASN A 9 19.41 1.21 26.82
N ASN A 10 19.45 0.50 27.95
CA ASN A 10 18.42 0.59 28.97
C ASN A 10 18.61 1.91 29.73
N TYR A 11 17.77 2.91 29.44
CA TYR A 11 17.52 4.03 30.36
C TYR A 11 16.02 4.29 30.45
N SER A 12 15.43 3.74 31.50
CA SER A 12 14.20 4.21 32.10
C SER A 12 14.38 5.65 32.57
N ASN A 13 13.55 6.58 32.08
CA ASN A 13 13.28 7.85 32.74
C ASN A 13 11.79 8.19 32.56
N GLU A 14 11.15 8.45 33.68
CA GLU A 14 9.74 8.81 33.82
C GLU A 14 9.51 10.26 33.35
N ALA A 15 8.82 10.42 32.23
CA ALA A 15 7.91 11.51 31.89
C ALA A 15 7.42 11.25 30.46
N GLY A 16 6.13 11.05 30.27
CA GLY A 16 5.51 10.63 29.01
C GLY A 16 5.51 11.73 27.94
N GLU A 17 6.65 11.95 27.29
CA GLU A 17 6.72 12.59 25.98
C GLU A 17 7.19 11.56 24.95
N LEU A 18 6.32 11.27 23.98
CA LEU A 18 6.68 10.54 22.77
C LEU A 18 7.76 11.33 22.04
N LYS A 19 9.04 10.96 22.25
CA LYS A 19 10.14 11.36 21.37
C LYS A 19 9.79 10.86 19.97
N LEU A 20 9.34 11.76 19.10
CA LEU A 20 9.49 11.54 17.67
C LEU A 20 10.99 11.49 17.42
N ASP A 21 11.50 10.31 17.04
CA ASP A 21 12.88 10.13 16.59
C ASP A 21 13.13 11.09 15.41
N ALA A 22 13.72 12.24 15.74
CA ALA A 22 13.92 13.36 14.82
C ALA A 22 15.18 13.20 13.96
N ASP A 23 15.78 12.01 13.90
CA ASP A 23 17.06 11.79 13.21
C ASP A 23 17.14 10.46 12.45
N ALA A 24 16.01 10.00 11.91
CA ALA A 24 16.09 9.10 10.77
C ALA A 24 16.50 9.95 9.56
N ASP A 25 17.73 9.76 9.08
CA ASP A 25 18.27 10.44 7.89
C ASP A 25 17.21 10.45 6.78
N ALA A 26 17.05 11.60 6.13
CA ALA A 26 15.97 11.78 5.17
C ALA A 26 16.11 10.74 4.05
N PRO A 27 15.00 10.11 3.60
CA PRO A 27 15.09 9.09 2.58
C PRO A 27 15.73 9.65 1.31
N LEU A 28 16.66 8.87 0.73
CA LEU A 28 17.41 9.26 -0.47
C LEU A 28 16.47 9.50 -1.66
N ILE A 29 15.44 8.66 -1.78
CA ILE A 29 14.41 8.77 -2.82
C ILE A 29 13.06 9.03 -2.16
N LEU A 30 12.34 10.04 -2.65
CA LEU A 30 10.96 10.32 -2.26
C LEU A 30 10.03 10.08 -3.44
N GLY A 31 9.05 9.21 -3.27
CA GLY A 31 7.94 9.04 -4.21
C GLY A 31 6.75 9.90 -3.82
N LEU A 32 6.14 10.59 -4.79
CA LEU A 32 4.88 11.29 -4.60
C LEU A 32 3.72 10.42 -5.10
N GLN A 33 2.87 9.96 -4.19
CA GLN A 33 1.62 9.27 -4.50
C GLN A 33 0.50 9.97 -3.69
N PRO A 34 -0.20 10.95 -4.27
CA PRO A 34 -1.12 11.81 -3.52
C PRO A 34 -2.17 11.05 -2.71
N ALA A 35 -2.70 9.95 -3.27
CA ALA A 35 -3.61 9.05 -2.59
C ALA A 35 -3.05 7.63 -2.55
N ALA A 36 -3.09 7.00 -1.38
CA ALA A 36 -2.84 5.57 -1.23
C ALA A 36 -3.84 4.78 -2.08
N LEU A 37 -3.36 3.73 -2.74
CA LEU A 37 -4.14 2.89 -3.63
C LEU A 37 -4.01 1.45 -3.18
N VAL A 38 -5.08 0.68 -3.39
CA VAL A 38 -5.09 -0.75 -3.14
C VAL A 38 -5.48 -1.45 -4.44
N ASP A 39 -4.68 -2.43 -4.82
CA ASP A 39 -4.94 -3.28 -5.97
C ASP A 39 -5.75 -4.50 -5.54
N HIS A 40 -6.88 -4.72 -6.18
CA HIS A 40 -7.63 -5.97 -6.12
C HIS A 40 -7.30 -6.80 -7.36
N VAL A 41 -6.59 -7.91 -7.18
CA VAL A 41 -6.12 -8.78 -8.26
C VAL A 41 -6.89 -10.09 -8.21
N ALA A 42 -7.62 -10.38 -9.28
CA ALA A 42 -8.38 -11.61 -9.45
C ALA A 42 -8.08 -12.23 -10.82
N ARG A 43 -8.20 -13.55 -10.90
CA ARG A 43 -8.18 -14.26 -12.18
C ARG A 43 -9.62 -14.34 -12.70
N VAL A 44 -9.82 -13.93 -13.95
CA VAL A 44 -11.14 -13.90 -14.59
C VAL A 44 -11.11 -14.67 -15.90
N ASP A 45 -12.27 -15.12 -16.36
CA ASP A 45 -12.45 -15.64 -17.71
C ASP A 45 -12.76 -14.53 -18.72
N TRP A 46 -12.74 -14.88 -20.00
CA TRP A 46 -13.00 -13.94 -21.08
C TRP A 46 -14.43 -13.39 -21.05
N SER A 47 -15.41 -14.21 -20.67
CA SER A 47 -16.81 -13.80 -20.62
C SER A 47 -17.08 -12.70 -19.59
N LEU A 48 -16.41 -12.74 -18.43
CA LEU A 48 -16.51 -11.67 -17.44
C LEU A 48 -15.75 -10.43 -17.89
N LEU A 49 -14.56 -10.60 -18.48
CA LEU A 49 -13.76 -9.47 -18.94
C LEU A 49 -14.45 -8.68 -20.07
N ASP A 50 -15.17 -9.36 -20.97
CA ASP A 50 -15.89 -8.72 -22.07
C ASP A 50 -17.13 -7.91 -21.61
N GLN A 51 -17.56 -8.08 -20.36
CA GLN A 51 -18.64 -7.30 -19.74
C GLN A 51 -18.15 -6.01 -19.05
N ILE A 52 -16.84 -5.90 -18.81
CA ILE A 52 -16.24 -4.75 -18.12
C ILE A 52 -15.78 -3.72 -19.16
N PRO A 53 -16.08 -2.42 -18.98
CA PRO A 53 -15.64 -1.38 -19.91
C PRO A 53 -14.11 -1.28 -19.97
N GLY A 54 -13.59 -0.93 -21.15
CA GLY A 54 -12.15 -0.68 -21.38
C GLY A 54 -11.51 -1.66 -22.35
N GLU A 55 -10.22 -1.42 -22.64
CA GLU A 55 -9.42 -2.29 -23.49
C GLU A 55 -8.62 -3.28 -22.66
N ARG A 56 -8.43 -4.49 -23.19
CA ARG A 56 -7.62 -5.53 -22.55
C ARG A 56 -6.19 -5.05 -22.38
N GLY A 57 -5.67 -5.12 -21.15
CA GLY A 57 -4.34 -4.59 -20.82
C GLY A 57 -4.28 -3.07 -20.67
N GLY A 58 -5.43 -2.38 -20.77
CA GLY A 58 -5.55 -0.95 -20.53
C GLY A 58 -5.66 -0.60 -19.05
N SER A 59 -5.73 0.70 -18.79
CA SER A 59 -6.03 1.28 -17.48
C SER A 59 -7.03 2.40 -17.70
N ILE A 60 -8.19 2.31 -17.05
CA ILE A 60 -9.23 3.32 -17.11
C ILE A 60 -9.61 3.77 -15.69
N PRO A 61 -9.89 5.06 -15.47
CA PRO A 61 -10.51 5.49 -14.23
C PRO A 61 -11.97 5.01 -14.21
N VAL A 62 -12.44 4.60 -13.04
CA VAL A 62 -13.82 4.16 -12.79
C VAL A 62 -14.40 4.91 -11.60
N SER A 63 -15.72 5.09 -11.57
CA SER A 63 -16.41 5.65 -10.41
C SER A 63 -16.44 4.63 -9.25
N ILE A 64 -16.82 5.09 -8.05
CA ILE A 64 -16.95 4.19 -6.90
C ILE A 64 -18.08 3.17 -7.12
N GLU A 65 -19.19 3.59 -7.73
CA GLU A 65 -20.32 2.73 -8.05
C GLU A 65 -19.94 1.66 -9.08
N GLU A 66 -19.17 2.05 -10.10
CA GLU A 66 -18.64 1.11 -11.09
C GLU A 66 -17.65 0.12 -10.46
N LEU A 67 -16.76 0.59 -9.57
CA LEU A 67 -15.84 -0.27 -8.84
C LEU A 67 -16.59 -1.29 -7.97
N GLU A 68 -17.61 -0.84 -7.22
CA GLU A 68 -18.44 -1.72 -6.39
C GLU A 68 -19.18 -2.77 -7.23
N HIS A 69 -19.71 -2.36 -8.39
CA HIS A 69 -20.35 -3.27 -9.33
C HIS A 69 -19.36 -4.32 -9.86
N ILE A 70 -18.17 -3.90 -10.32
CA ILE A 70 -17.11 -4.81 -10.80
C ILE A 70 -16.71 -5.80 -9.70
N LEU A 71 -16.50 -5.32 -8.47
CA LEU A 71 -16.14 -6.18 -7.34
C LEU A 71 -17.26 -7.15 -6.98
N SER A 72 -18.53 -6.76 -7.13
CA SER A 72 -19.68 -7.64 -6.94
C SER A 72 -19.74 -8.74 -8.00
N GLU A 73 -19.57 -8.39 -9.28
CA GLU A 73 -19.56 -9.36 -10.38
C GLU A 73 -18.39 -10.33 -10.28
N LEU A 74 -17.20 -9.85 -9.89
CA LEU A 74 -16.05 -10.72 -9.60
C LEU A 74 -16.39 -11.74 -8.50
N ARG A 75 -17.01 -11.32 -7.40
CA ARG A 75 -17.37 -12.22 -6.29
C ARG A 75 -18.44 -13.23 -6.68
N SER A 76 -19.38 -12.88 -7.55
CA SER A 76 -20.43 -13.80 -8.02
C SER A 76 -19.92 -14.82 -9.03
N HIS A 77 -18.91 -14.47 -9.84
CA HIS A 77 -18.39 -15.31 -10.93
C HIS A 77 -17.13 -16.12 -10.58
N ILE A 78 -16.38 -15.74 -9.54
CA ILE A 78 -15.26 -16.58 -9.09
C ILE A 78 -15.83 -17.80 -8.37
N LEU A 79 -16.08 -18.86 -9.15
CA LEU A 79 -16.23 -20.21 -8.63
C LEU A 79 -14.99 -20.49 -7.78
N ALA A 80 -15.19 -20.81 -6.49
CA ALA A 80 -14.12 -21.27 -5.62
C ALA A 80 -13.50 -22.54 -6.25
N SER A 81 -12.45 -22.34 -7.06
CA SER A 81 -11.64 -23.43 -7.57
C SER A 81 -10.98 -24.05 -6.34
N PRO A 82 -11.12 -25.37 -6.10
CA PRO A 82 -10.59 -26.02 -4.89
C PRO A 82 -9.05 -25.93 -4.75
N ASN A 83 -8.36 -25.38 -5.75
CA ASN A 83 -6.91 -25.18 -5.78
C ASN A 83 -6.46 -23.72 -5.58
N ASP A 84 -7.36 -22.74 -5.62
CA ASP A 84 -7.01 -21.33 -5.43
C ASP A 84 -7.32 -20.91 -3.99
N LEU A 85 -6.26 -20.72 -3.19
CA LEU A 85 -6.35 -20.40 -1.76
C LEU A 85 -7.09 -19.09 -1.46
N LEU A 86 -7.20 -18.17 -2.43
CA LEU A 86 -8.04 -16.96 -2.36
C LEU A 86 -8.52 -16.53 -3.77
N PRO A 87 -9.83 -16.35 -3.99
CA PRO A 87 -10.43 -15.82 -5.23
C PRO A 87 -9.82 -14.51 -5.73
N MET A 88 -9.38 -13.68 -4.79
CA MET A 88 -8.93 -12.32 -5.03
C MET A 88 -7.85 -11.97 -4.01
N LYS A 89 -6.77 -11.34 -4.47
CA LYS A 89 -5.69 -10.83 -3.64
C LYS A 89 -5.80 -9.32 -3.53
N THR A 90 -5.61 -8.80 -2.33
CA THR A 90 -5.64 -7.37 -2.03
C THR A 90 -4.26 -6.94 -1.57
N LEU A 91 -3.69 -5.94 -2.24
CA LEU A 91 -2.30 -5.50 -2.04
C LEU A 91 -2.20 -3.98 -2.08
N ALA A 92 -1.19 -3.40 -1.43
CA ALA A 92 -0.88 -1.99 -1.66
C ALA A 92 -0.47 -1.77 -3.13
N GLY A 93 -1.15 -0.83 -3.76
CA GLY A 93 -1.07 -0.53 -5.17
C GLY A 93 -0.58 0.88 -5.48
N GLY A 94 -0.67 1.23 -6.75
CA GLY A 94 -0.15 2.48 -7.29
C GLY A 94 1.29 2.34 -7.79
N SER A 95 1.55 2.91 -8.97
CA SER A 95 2.83 2.76 -9.67
C SER A 95 4.01 3.27 -8.84
N VAL A 96 3.88 4.47 -8.25
CA VAL A 96 4.93 5.06 -7.42
C VAL A 96 5.18 4.24 -6.15
N ALA A 97 4.13 3.81 -5.46
CA ALA A 97 4.28 2.96 -4.27
C ALA A 97 4.97 1.64 -4.61
N ASN A 98 4.60 1.00 -5.73
CA ASN A 98 5.22 -0.24 -6.20
C ASN A 98 6.72 -0.04 -6.51
N THR A 99 7.09 1.06 -7.17
CA THR A 99 8.49 1.41 -7.45
C THR A 99 9.28 1.64 -6.15
N ILE A 100 8.75 2.46 -5.24
CA ILE A 100 9.41 2.79 -3.96
C ILE A 100 9.57 1.53 -3.10
N ARG A 101 8.54 0.69 -3.01
CA ARG A 101 8.58 -0.59 -2.31
C ARG A 101 9.63 -1.52 -2.91
N GLY A 102 9.68 -1.62 -4.25
CA GLY A 102 10.66 -2.45 -4.95
C GLY A 102 12.10 -1.99 -4.73
N LEU A 103 12.36 -0.67 -4.79
CA LEU A 103 13.67 -0.09 -4.51
C LEU A 103 14.11 -0.31 -3.07
N SER A 104 13.19 -0.13 -2.11
CA SER A 104 13.46 -0.32 -0.70
C SER A 104 13.73 -1.78 -0.35
N ALA A 105 12.75 -2.66 -0.55
CA ALA A 105 12.85 -4.06 -0.13
C ALA A 105 13.74 -4.92 -1.05
N GLY A 106 13.77 -4.61 -2.34
CA GLY A 106 14.51 -5.41 -3.33
C GLY A 106 15.97 -4.99 -3.50
N PHE A 107 16.28 -3.70 -3.33
CA PHE A 107 17.61 -3.14 -3.60
C PHE A 107 18.25 -2.46 -2.38
N GLY A 108 17.56 -2.41 -1.23
CA GLY A 108 18.08 -1.79 -0.01
C GLY A 108 18.27 -0.28 -0.10
N VAL A 109 17.59 0.38 -1.05
CA VAL A 109 17.70 1.84 -1.24
C VAL A 109 16.82 2.56 -0.24
N SER A 110 17.37 3.54 0.48
CA SER A 110 16.59 4.37 1.41
C SER A 110 15.51 5.16 0.65
N CYS A 111 14.25 4.76 0.83
CA CYS A 111 13.12 5.37 0.14
C CYS A 111 12.03 5.80 1.13
N GLY A 112 11.29 6.85 0.76
CA GLY A 112 10.11 7.31 1.47
C GLY A 112 8.99 7.67 0.51
N ILE A 113 7.79 7.84 1.05
CA ILE A 113 6.62 8.21 0.27
C ILE A 113 5.89 9.42 0.88
N ILE A 114 5.43 10.31 0.00
CA ILE A 114 4.61 11.47 0.32
C ILE A 114 3.23 11.23 -0.28
N GLY A 115 2.20 11.43 0.53
CA GLY A 115 0.83 11.18 0.13
C GLY A 115 -0.13 11.23 1.30
N ALA A 116 -1.36 10.80 1.05
CA ALA A 116 -2.36 10.60 2.07
C ALA A 116 -3.01 9.23 1.96
N TYR A 117 -3.56 8.74 3.07
CA TYR A 117 -4.37 7.52 3.15
C TYR A 117 -5.61 7.77 4.02
N GLY A 118 -6.67 7.00 3.80
CA GLY A 118 -7.90 7.08 4.58
C GLY A 118 -7.77 6.46 5.96
N ASP A 119 -8.70 6.78 6.85
CA ASP A 119 -8.84 6.16 8.18
C ASP A 119 -9.65 4.86 8.13
N ASP A 120 -9.39 4.03 7.11
CA ASP A 120 -10.08 2.78 6.83
C ASP A 120 -9.11 1.59 6.77
N GLU A 121 -9.67 0.37 6.66
CA GLU A 121 -8.89 -0.87 6.59
C GLU A 121 -7.94 -0.90 5.39
N GLN A 122 -8.34 -0.31 4.26
CA GLN A 122 -7.52 -0.23 3.05
C GLN A 122 -6.29 0.66 3.26
N GLY A 123 -6.46 1.77 3.98
CA GLY A 123 -5.37 2.66 4.37
C GLY A 123 -4.39 1.99 5.32
N GLN A 124 -4.91 1.23 6.29
CA GLN A 124 -4.07 0.44 7.20
C GLN A 124 -3.31 -0.67 6.47
N LEU A 125 -3.94 -1.35 5.52
CA LEU A 125 -3.28 -2.34 4.66
C LEU A 125 -2.14 -1.70 3.87
N PHE A 126 -2.37 -0.52 3.29
CA PHE A 126 -1.34 0.23 2.57
C PHE A 126 -0.15 0.58 3.48
N VAL A 127 -0.41 1.16 4.66
CA VAL A 127 0.61 1.52 5.64
C VAL A 127 1.41 0.30 6.09
N SER A 128 0.73 -0.79 6.43
CA SER A 128 1.38 -2.03 6.87
C SER A 128 2.23 -2.66 5.77
N ASN A 129 1.79 -2.57 4.51
CA ASN A 129 2.55 -3.10 3.39
C ASN A 129 3.82 -2.27 3.15
N MET A 130 3.71 -0.94 3.15
CA MET A 130 4.86 -0.08 2.88
C MET A 130 5.88 -0.10 4.03
N SER A 131 5.42 -0.10 5.28
CA SER A 131 6.30 -0.16 6.46
C SER A 131 7.06 -1.48 6.56
N SER A 132 6.40 -2.62 6.32
CA SER A 132 7.04 -3.94 6.33
C SER A 132 8.09 -4.12 5.22
N ASN A 133 8.06 -3.26 4.19
CA ASN A 133 9.04 -3.21 3.11
C ASN A 133 10.11 -2.12 3.31
N GLY A 134 10.21 -1.53 4.51
CA GLY A 134 11.26 -0.57 4.87
C GLY A 134 11.08 0.84 4.32
N VAL A 135 9.89 1.18 3.80
CA VAL A 135 9.63 2.52 3.27
C VAL A 135 9.36 3.51 4.40
N ASN A 136 10.02 4.67 4.36
CA ASN A 136 9.80 5.75 5.32
C ASN A 136 8.44 6.43 5.09
N LEU A 137 7.56 6.36 6.10
CA LEU A 137 6.18 6.87 6.06
C LEU A 137 5.97 8.18 6.83
N SER A 138 7.03 8.82 7.33
CA SER A 138 6.94 10.05 8.15
C SER A 138 6.17 11.21 7.48
N ARG A 139 6.07 11.19 6.14
CA ARG A 139 5.41 12.20 5.31
C ARG A 139 4.09 11.72 4.71
N LEU A 140 3.61 10.52 5.08
CA LEU A 140 2.29 10.03 4.72
C LEU A 140 1.27 10.56 5.74
N ARG A 141 0.15 11.12 5.26
CA ARG A 141 -0.86 11.76 6.11
C ARG A 141 -2.17 11.00 6.12
N MET A 142 -2.61 10.56 7.30
CA MET A 142 -3.96 10.05 7.45
C MET A 142 -4.97 11.18 7.25
N LYS A 143 -6.03 10.90 6.50
CA LYS A 143 -7.17 11.78 6.27
C LYS A 143 -8.43 11.01 6.68
N LYS A 144 -9.45 11.74 7.13
CA LYS A 144 -10.76 11.13 7.40
C LYS A 144 -11.43 10.76 6.08
N GLY A 145 -12.05 9.59 6.02
CA GLY A 145 -12.73 9.08 4.83
C GLY A 145 -11.99 7.93 4.16
N HIS A 146 -12.52 7.49 3.02
CA HIS A 146 -12.05 6.28 2.35
C HIS A 146 -10.72 6.52 1.63
N THR A 147 -9.80 5.55 1.71
CA THR A 147 -8.48 5.59 1.06
C THR A 147 -8.59 5.77 -0.46
N VAL A 148 -9.60 5.17 -1.08
CA VAL A 148 -9.85 5.22 -2.52
C VAL A 148 -10.43 6.58 -2.97
N CYS A 149 -10.92 7.40 -2.03
CA CYS A 149 -11.66 8.64 -2.32
C CYS A 149 -11.06 9.88 -1.65
N LEU A 150 -9.74 9.96 -1.53
CA LEU A 150 -9.12 11.20 -1.06
C LEU A 150 -9.36 12.29 -2.12
N PRO A 151 -10.08 13.39 -1.78
CA PRO A 151 -10.27 14.47 -2.73
C PRO A 151 -8.91 15.08 -3.07
N GLY A 152 -8.62 15.16 -4.36
CA GLY A 152 -7.49 15.93 -4.89
C GLY A 152 -7.61 17.40 -4.59
#